data_AF-A0A4V1UFX0-F1
#
_entry.id   AF-A0A4V1UFX0-F1
#
_cell.length_a   1.000
_cell.length_b   1.000
_cell.length_c   1.000
_cell.angle_alpha   90.00
_cell.angle_beta   90.00
_cell.angle_gamma   90.00
#
_symmetry.space_group_name_H-M   'P 1'
#
loop_
_entity.id
_entity.type
_entity.pdbx_description
1 polymer ?
#
loop_
_entity_poly.entity_id
_entity_poly.type
_entity_poly.pdbx_seq_one_letter_code
_entity_poly.pdbx_strand_id
1 'polypeptide(L)'
;MKYLCLSTFLSIAIFLTHAQSWNTVGNGGTNPTIHFIGTTDAAALNFKVNNSKSGFLSATNSNTSFGFLALSSVTLGNYNTAAGYRALQNTTIGASNAAFGYNSLYANTSGFANTAAGDYSLRTNTVGNNNVGTGFFALNSNITGSNNVAVGTHSLRFNKTGFSNVGIGFSALYQNENGSNLVALGDSALFKCASCFGNTAVGSKSLYANTTGMHNTG
;
A
#
# COMPACT_ATOMS: atom_id res chain seq x y z
N MET A 1 11.10 -85.40 -7.09
CA MET A 1 10.05 -84.48 -6.60
C MET A 1 10.61 -83.61 -5.48
N LYS A 2 10.78 -82.30 -5.71
CA LYS A 2 10.22 -81.20 -4.88
C LYS A 2 10.99 -79.88 -5.10
N TYR A 3 10.37 -79.07 -5.94
CA TYR A 3 10.18 -77.61 -5.90
C TYR A 3 11.30 -76.69 -5.45
N LEU A 4 11.83 -76.00 -6.47
CA LEU A 4 12.16 -74.58 -6.52
C LEU A 4 11.28 -73.74 -5.57
N CYS A 5 11.88 -73.04 -4.60
CA CYS A 5 11.22 -71.94 -3.88
C CYS A 5 12.02 -70.67 -4.15
N LEU A 6 11.60 -69.96 -5.19
CA LEU A 6 12.07 -68.63 -5.54
C LEU A 6 11.45 -67.65 -4.53
N SER A 7 12.21 -67.25 -3.52
CA SER A 7 11.77 -66.22 -2.57
C SER A 7 11.76 -64.85 -3.26
N THR A 8 10.62 -64.47 -3.83
CA THR A 8 10.39 -63.11 -4.30
C THR A 8 10.27 -62.19 -3.08
N PHE A 9 11.29 -61.38 -2.83
CA PHE A 9 11.19 -60.21 -1.96
C PHE A 9 10.28 -59.19 -2.67
N LEU A 10 9.02 -59.10 -2.25
CA LEU A 10 8.14 -58.00 -2.64
C LEU A 10 8.53 -56.77 -1.81
N SER A 11 9.46 -55.97 -2.34
CA SER A 11 9.68 -54.62 -1.85
C SER A 11 8.50 -53.76 -2.27
N ILE A 12 7.57 -53.50 -1.36
CA ILE A 12 6.58 -52.43 -1.53
C ILE A 12 7.34 -51.12 -1.32
N ALA A 13 7.78 -50.51 -2.41
CA ALA A 13 8.18 -49.11 -2.39
C ALA A 13 6.91 -48.28 -2.19
N ILE A 14 6.64 -47.88 -0.96
CA ILE A 14 5.67 -46.82 -0.68
C ILE A 14 6.29 -45.55 -1.28
N PHE A 15 5.90 -45.22 -2.51
CA PHE A 15 6.11 -43.88 -3.05
C PHE A 15 5.21 -42.95 -2.23
N LEU A 16 5.70 -42.48 -1.07
CA LEU A 16 5.25 -41.18 -0.59
C LEU A 16 5.61 -40.22 -1.72
N THR A 17 4.60 -39.71 -2.42
CA THR A 17 4.73 -38.56 -3.29
C THR A 17 5.09 -37.38 -2.40
N HIS A 18 6.36 -37.30 -2.00
CA HIS A 18 6.90 -36.13 -1.37
C HIS A 18 6.76 -35.02 -2.40
N ALA A 19 5.98 -33.98 -2.08
CA ALA A 19 6.04 -32.72 -2.80
C ALA A 19 7.51 -32.36 -2.95
N GLN A 20 7.96 -32.04 -4.17
CA GLN A 20 9.35 -31.70 -4.40
C GLN A 20 9.76 -30.58 -3.42
N SER A 21 10.71 -30.85 -2.53
CA SER A 21 11.25 -29.81 -1.64
C SER A 21 11.81 -28.66 -2.47
N TRP A 22 11.60 -27.42 -2.03
CA TRP A 22 12.17 -26.26 -2.70
C TRP A 22 13.63 -26.07 -2.26
N ASN A 23 14.58 -26.21 -3.19
CA ASN A 23 15.99 -26.05 -2.90
C ASN A 23 16.37 -24.55 -2.83
N THR A 24 17.30 -24.19 -1.94
CA THR A 24 17.85 -22.85 -1.80
C THR A 24 18.67 -22.39 -3.02
N VAL A 25 19.13 -23.33 -3.86
CA VAL A 25 19.79 -23.03 -5.15
C VAL A 25 18.85 -23.13 -6.35
N GLY A 26 17.55 -23.34 -6.12
CA GLY A 26 16.55 -23.49 -7.18
C GLY A 26 16.33 -24.94 -7.64
N ASN A 27 15.21 -25.15 -8.31
CA ASN A 27 14.73 -26.45 -8.76
C ASN A 27 14.70 -26.49 -10.30
N GLY A 28 15.26 -27.54 -10.91
CA GLY A 28 15.09 -27.84 -12.35
C GLY A 28 13.91 -28.79 -12.60
N GLY A 29 13.40 -28.84 -13.83
CA GLY A 29 12.36 -29.80 -14.25
C GLY A 29 11.01 -29.62 -13.57
N THR A 30 10.63 -28.40 -13.20
CA THR A 30 9.40 -28.13 -12.47
C THR A 30 8.14 -28.31 -13.33
N ASN A 31 7.05 -28.77 -12.71
CA ASN A 31 5.71 -28.76 -13.31
C ASN A 31 4.84 -27.70 -12.60
N PRO A 32 4.43 -26.61 -13.26
CA PRO A 32 3.64 -25.53 -12.65
C PRO A 32 2.30 -25.96 -12.03
N THR A 33 1.71 -27.11 -12.41
CA THR A 33 0.43 -27.56 -11.82
C THR A 33 0.59 -28.19 -10.45
N ILE A 34 1.76 -28.73 -10.11
CA ILE A 34 1.99 -29.48 -8.87
C ILE A 34 3.18 -28.98 -8.06
N HIS A 35 4.09 -28.20 -8.66
CA HIS A 35 5.23 -27.59 -7.98
C HIS A 35 4.98 -26.10 -7.81
N PHE A 36 4.69 -25.69 -6.57
CA PHE A 36 4.45 -24.30 -6.20
C PHE A 36 4.97 -24.01 -4.79
N ILE A 37 5.22 -22.73 -4.50
CA ILE A 37 5.48 -22.23 -3.15
C ILE A 37 4.16 -21.66 -2.62
N GLY A 38 3.50 -22.38 -1.73
CA GLY A 38 2.18 -21.97 -1.22
C GLY A 38 1.50 -23.06 -0.41
N THR A 39 0.18 -22.91 -0.26
CA THR A 39 -0.68 -23.80 0.53
C THR A 39 -1.82 -24.33 -0.32
N THR A 40 -2.39 -25.49 0.05
CA THR A 40 -3.55 -26.11 -0.63
C THR A 40 -4.85 -25.91 0.13
N ASP A 41 -4.82 -25.27 1.30
CA ASP A 41 -5.89 -25.23 2.30
C ASP A 41 -6.36 -23.81 2.66
N ALA A 42 -6.13 -22.84 1.76
CA ALA A 42 -6.45 -21.42 1.94
C ALA A 42 -5.77 -20.75 3.16
N ALA A 43 -4.88 -21.44 3.86
CA ALA A 43 -4.07 -20.86 4.92
C ALA A 43 -3.16 -19.77 4.34
N ALA A 44 -2.97 -18.68 5.08
CA ALA A 44 -2.19 -17.56 4.60
C ALA A 44 -0.69 -17.92 4.50
N LEU A 45 -0.05 -17.53 3.40
CA LEU A 45 1.39 -17.68 3.20
C LEU A 45 2.13 -16.47 3.80
N ASN A 46 3.13 -16.72 4.65
CA ASN A 46 3.96 -15.69 5.24
C ASN A 46 5.40 -15.81 4.75
N PHE A 47 5.94 -14.73 4.17
CA PHE A 47 7.37 -14.57 3.94
C PHE A 47 7.97 -13.82 5.13
N LYS A 48 9.15 -14.25 5.60
CA LYS A 48 9.78 -13.67 6.79
C LYS A 48 11.26 -13.38 6.58
N VAL A 49 11.75 -12.35 7.26
CA VAL A 49 13.17 -12.06 7.49
C VAL A 49 13.35 -11.84 8.99
N ASN A 50 14.32 -12.49 9.62
CA ASN A 50 14.54 -12.41 11.07
C ASN A 50 13.24 -12.60 11.90
N ASN A 51 12.46 -13.64 11.55
CA ASN A 51 11.14 -13.97 12.12
C ASN A 51 10.05 -12.86 12.00
N SER A 52 10.32 -11.76 11.32
CA SER A 52 9.36 -10.69 11.06
C SER A 52 8.76 -10.83 9.66
N LYS A 53 7.47 -10.49 9.49
CA LYS A 53 6.80 -10.55 8.18
C LYS A 53 7.54 -9.64 7.17
N SER A 54 7.92 -10.20 6.04
CA SER A 54 8.43 -9.52 4.85
C SER A 54 7.52 -9.73 3.63
N GLY A 55 6.45 -10.50 3.79
CA GLY A 55 5.36 -10.61 2.85
C GLY A 55 4.24 -11.47 3.40
N PHE A 56 3.04 -11.29 2.89
CA PHE A 56 1.83 -11.93 3.40
C PHE A 56 0.83 -12.10 2.26
N LEU A 57 0.35 -13.31 2.01
CA LEU A 57 -0.71 -13.60 1.05
C LEU A 57 -1.84 -14.31 1.78
N SER A 58 -3.02 -13.69 1.88
CA SER A 58 -4.15 -14.26 2.59
C SER A 58 -5.40 -14.29 1.72
N ALA A 59 -5.95 -15.48 1.53
CA ALA A 59 -7.24 -15.68 0.86
C ALA A 59 -8.44 -15.26 1.73
N THR A 60 -8.31 -15.36 3.06
CA THR A 60 -9.44 -15.13 3.99
C THR A 60 -9.81 -13.66 4.14
N ASN A 61 -8.82 -12.77 4.26
CA ASN A 61 -9.04 -11.33 4.34
C ASN A 61 -8.62 -10.56 3.08
N SER A 62 -8.15 -11.28 2.04
CA SER A 62 -7.71 -10.70 0.78
C SER A 62 -6.61 -9.63 0.94
N ASN A 63 -5.79 -9.73 1.99
CA ASN A 63 -4.64 -8.85 2.16
C ASN A 63 -3.41 -9.45 1.46
N THR A 64 -2.66 -8.58 0.79
CA THR A 64 -1.40 -8.92 0.11
C THR A 64 -0.31 -7.95 0.57
N SER A 65 0.84 -8.45 0.98
CA SER A 65 2.00 -7.61 1.27
C SER A 65 3.33 -8.17 0.76
N PHE A 66 4.22 -7.26 0.37
CA PHE A 66 5.61 -7.51 -0.02
C PHE A 66 6.50 -6.38 0.51
N GLY A 67 7.34 -6.67 1.49
CA GLY A 67 8.20 -5.69 2.14
C GLY A 67 8.38 -5.98 3.62
N PHE A 68 9.57 -5.75 4.15
CA PHE A 68 9.85 -5.94 5.57
C PHE A 68 8.92 -5.04 6.40
N LEU A 69 8.17 -5.67 7.31
CA LEU A 69 7.14 -5.07 8.17
C LEU A 69 5.94 -4.45 7.41
N ALA A 70 5.76 -4.76 6.12
CA ALA A 70 4.57 -4.34 5.40
C ALA A 70 3.33 -5.07 5.96
N LEU A 71 2.29 -4.30 6.30
CA LEU A 71 0.99 -4.84 6.77
C LEU A 71 1.12 -5.72 8.03
N SER A 72 2.09 -5.42 8.92
CA SER A 72 2.42 -6.29 10.05
C SER A 72 1.41 -6.29 11.19
N SER A 73 0.59 -5.23 11.31
CA SER A 73 -0.29 -5.00 12.48
C SER A 73 -1.78 -5.18 12.20
N VAL A 74 -2.16 -5.70 11.02
CA VAL A 74 -3.58 -5.88 10.65
C VAL A 74 -4.24 -6.89 11.58
N THR A 75 -5.40 -6.53 12.12
CA THR A 75 -6.21 -7.39 13.01
C THR A 75 -7.53 -7.78 12.36
N LEU A 76 -8.28 -6.79 11.84
CA LEU A 76 -9.60 -6.99 11.20
C LEU A 76 -9.70 -6.38 9.80
N GLY A 77 -8.68 -5.63 9.36
CA GLY A 77 -8.66 -4.99 8.05
C GLY A 77 -8.64 -6.00 6.89
N ASN A 78 -9.40 -5.72 5.85
CA ASN A 78 -9.53 -6.57 4.65
C ASN A 78 -9.14 -5.81 3.38
N TYR A 79 -8.81 -6.54 2.30
CA TYR A 79 -8.58 -6.00 0.96
C TYR A 79 -7.44 -4.97 0.87
N ASN A 80 -6.41 -5.10 1.71
CA ASN A 80 -5.28 -4.19 1.71
C ASN A 80 -4.11 -4.75 0.88
N THR A 81 -3.49 -3.90 0.07
CA THR A 81 -2.27 -4.21 -0.69
C THR A 81 -1.13 -3.32 -0.22
N ALA A 82 -0.01 -3.91 0.21
CA ALA A 82 1.16 -3.17 0.69
C ALA A 82 2.46 -3.65 0.02
N ALA A 83 3.17 -2.78 -0.67
CA ALA A 83 4.48 -3.07 -1.24
C ALA A 83 5.50 -2.03 -0.82
N GLY A 84 6.54 -2.43 -0.10
CA GLY A 84 7.59 -1.53 0.41
C GLY A 84 7.85 -1.69 1.90
N TYR A 85 9.02 -1.23 2.34
CA TYR A 85 9.40 -1.28 3.75
C TYR A 85 8.40 -0.48 4.59
N ARG A 86 7.77 -1.16 5.57
CA ARG A 86 6.75 -0.59 6.49
C ARG A 86 5.55 0.07 5.81
N ALA A 87 5.22 -0.30 4.57
CA ALA A 87 3.96 0.12 3.95
C ALA A 87 2.76 -0.44 4.74
N LEU A 88 1.79 0.42 5.08
CA LEU A 88 0.62 0.07 5.92
C LEU A 88 0.96 -0.62 7.26
N GLN A 89 2.13 -0.32 7.86
CA GLN A 89 2.59 -1.04 9.05
C GLN A 89 1.60 -0.97 10.22
N ASN A 90 1.00 0.19 10.48
CA ASN A 90 0.14 0.41 11.65
C ASN A 90 -1.37 0.25 11.37
N THR A 91 -1.75 -0.30 10.22
CA THR A 91 -3.16 -0.56 9.91
C THR A 91 -3.69 -1.71 10.76
N THR A 92 -4.75 -1.44 11.52
CA THR A 92 -5.40 -2.41 12.41
C THR A 92 -6.71 -2.90 11.81
N ILE A 93 -7.65 -1.98 11.60
CA ILE A 93 -9.01 -2.27 11.09
C ILE A 93 -9.30 -1.63 9.73
N GLY A 94 -8.41 -0.77 9.22
CA GLY A 94 -8.55 -0.14 7.91
C GLY A 94 -8.66 -1.16 6.77
N ALA A 95 -9.46 -0.84 5.76
CA ALA A 95 -9.76 -1.75 4.66
C ALA A 95 -9.64 -1.07 3.28
N SER A 96 -9.42 -1.87 2.25
CA SER A 96 -9.33 -1.40 0.85
C SER A 96 -8.24 -0.36 0.60
N ASN A 97 -7.12 -0.44 1.34
CA ASN A 97 -5.99 0.48 1.14
C ASN A 97 -4.92 -0.13 0.23
N ALA A 98 -4.34 0.69 -0.64
CA ALA A 98 -3.23 0.31 -1.49
C ALA A 98 -2.02 1.21 -1.21
N ALA A 99 -0.90 0.64 -0.77
CA ALA A 99 0.30 1.39 -0.41
C ALA A 99 1.54 0.83 -1.10
N PHE A 100 2.22 1.65 -1.89
CA PHE A 100 3.43 1.32 -2.63
C PHE A 100 4.52 2.34 -2.28
N GLY A 101 5.65 1.89 -1.72
CA GLY A 101 6.79 2.74 -1.35
C GLY A 101 7.19 2.65 0.13
N TYR A 102 8.34 3.24 0.45
CA TYR A 102 8.88 3.30 1.82
C TYR A 102 7.96 4.12 2.74
N ASN A 103 7.49 3.51 3.83
CA ASN A 103 6.56 4.12 4.80
C ASN A 103 5.29 4.75 4.16
N SER A 104 4.84 4.23 3.01
CA SER A 104 3.59 4.66 2.38
C SER A 104 2.39 4.21 3.25
N LEU A 105 1.46 5.14 3.56
CA LEU A 105 0.34 4.92 4.50
C LEU A 105 0.74 4.35 5.88
N TYR A 106 1.96 4.62 6.33
CA TYR A 106 2.55 4.03 7.54
C TYR A 106 1.65 4.10 8.79
N ALA A 107 1.05 5.27 9.07
CA ALA A 107 0.30 5.54 10.29
C ALA A 107 -1.21 5.26 10.18
N ASN A 108 -1.70 4.73 9.05
CA ASN A 108 -3.13 4.48 8.86
C ASN A 108 -3.60 3.44 9.86
N THR A 109 -4.57 3.76 10.73
CA THR A 109 -5.10 2.85 11.74
C THR A 109 -6.44 2.26 11.29
N SER A 110 -7.40 3.12 10.96
CA SER A 110 -8.77 2.75 10.58
C SER A 110 -9.26 3.37 9.26
N GLY A 111 -8.46 4.21 8.61
CA GLY A 111 -8.83 4.79 7.32
C GLY A 111 -9.06 3.72 6.24
N PHE A 112 -10.01 3.97 5.36
CA PHE A 112 -10.41 3.07 4.27
C PHE A 112 -10.29 3.72 2.89
N ALA A 113 -10.12 2.87 1.88
CA ALA A 113 -10.10 3.27 0.47
C ALA A 113 -9.03 4.31 0.12
N ASN A 114 -7.85 4.27 0.76
CA ASN A 114 -6.74 5.15 0.42
C ASN A 114 -5.77 4.49 -0.56
N THR A 115 -5.29 5.25 -1.55
CA THR A 115 -4.23 4.84 -2.47
C THR A 115 -3.02 5.72 -2.27
N ALA A 116 -1.87 5.14 -1.92
CA ALA A 116 -0.63 5.84 -1.67
C ALA A 116 0.52 5.22 -2.45
N ALA A 117 1.00 5.89 -3.49
CA ALA A 117 2.06 5.42 -4.37
C ALA A 117 3.24 6.40 -4.37
N GLY A 118 4.27 6.10 -3.60
CA GLY A 118 5.46 6.93 -3.45
C GLY A 118 5.98 6.89 -2.01
N ASP A 119 7.28 7.13 -1.86
CA ASP A 119 7.91 7.15 -0.54
C ASP A 119 7.29 8.25 0.33
N TYR A 120 6.87 7.85 1.53
CA TYR A 120 6.19 8.68 2.50
C TYR A 120 4.86 9.31 2.04
N SER A 121 4.24 8.79 0.97
CA SER A 121 2.90 9.22 0.57
C SER A 121 1.88 8.82 1.63
N LEU A 122 0.99 9.77 2.01
CA LEU A 122 -0.04 9.57 3.05
C LEU A 122 0.50 9.03 4.39
N ARG A 123 1.79 9.26 4.70
CA ARG A 123 2.50 8.63 5.83
C ARG A 123 1.79 8.79 7.17
N THR A 124 1.25 9.98 7.46
CA THR A 124 0.61 10.27 8.75
C THR A 124 -0.91 10.12 8.76
N ASN A 125 -1.52 9.66 7.66
CA ASN A 125 -2.97 9.48 7.60
C ASN A 125 -3.37 8.48 8.68
N THR A 126 -4.25 8.84 9.61
CA THR A 126 -4.68 7.92 10.69
C THR A 126 -6.07 7.35 10.39
N VAL A 127 -7.03 8.23 10.11
CA VAL A 127 -8.46 7.88 9.93
C VAL A 127 -9.08 8.45 8.65
N GLY A 128 -8.34 9.28 7.90
CA GLY A 128 -8.80 9.86 6.65
C GLY A 128 -9.11 8.79 5.60
N ASN A 129 -10.13 9.04 4.78
CA ASN A 129 -10.67 8.08 3.82
C ASN A 129 -10.64 8.62 2.39
N ASN A 130 -10.65 7.71 1.43
CA ASN A 130 -10.75 8.02 -0.01
C ASN A 130 -9.68 9.02 -0.49
N ASN A 131 -8.46 8.96 0.05
CA ASN A 131 -7.37 9.82 -0.38
C ASN A 131 -6.51 9.11 -1.43
N VAL A 132 -6.10 9.84 -2.45
CA VAL A 132 -5.13 9.40 -3.46
C VAL A 132 -3.88 10.25 -3.32
N GLY A 133 -2.79 9.67 -2.83
CA GLY A 133 -1.46 10.27 -2.83
C GLY A 133 -0.56 9.54 -3.81
N THR A 134 0.00 10.24 -4.79
CA THR A 134 0.97 9.67 -5.74
C THR A 134 2.14 10.62 -5.89
N GLY A 135 3.34 10.17 -5.53
CA GLY A 135 4.57 10.95 -5.52
C GLY A 135 5.24 11.00 -4.16
N PHE A 136 6.51 11.39 -4.16
CA PHE A 136 7.30 11.54 -2.94
C PHE A 136 6.67 12.59 -2.02
N PHE A 137 6.37 12.20 -0.77
CA PHE A 137 5.71 13.06 0.22
C PHE A 137 4.32 13.62 -0.18
N ALA A 138 3.64 13.06 -1.18
CA ALA A 138 2.26 13.47 -1.50
C ALA A 138 1.33 13.19 -0.31
N LEU A 139 0.57 14.19 0.15
CA LEU A 139 -0.30 14.11 1.35
C LEU A 139 0.41 13.64 2.63
N ASN A 140 1.72 13.87 2.76
CA ASN A 140 2.52 13.30 3.85
C ASN A 140 1.97 13.56 5.26
N SER A 141 1.42 14.76 5.49
CA SER A 141 0.94 15.23 6.79
C SER A 141 -0.57 15.09 6.98
N ASN A 142 -1.29 14.41 6.07
CA ASN A 142 -2.73 14.20 6.21
C ASN A 142 -3.00 13.43 7.49
N ILE A 143 -3.89 13.90 8.36
CA ILE A 143 -4.25 13.22 9.61
C ILE A 143 -5.66 12.65 9.47
N THR A 144 -6.64 13.53 9.26
CA THR A 144 -8.07 13.18 9.18
C THR A 144 -8.74 13.61 7.88
N GLY A 145 -8.06 14.40 7.05
CA GLY A 145 -8.57 14.86 5.76
C GLY A 145 -9.01 13.70 4.87
N SER A 146 -10.12 13.89 4.14
CA SER A 146 -10.71 12.85 3.29
C SER A 146 -11.03 13.38 1.91
N ASN A 147 -11.13 12.47 0.94
CA ASN A 147 -11.46 12.77 -0.46
C ASN A 147 -10.43 13.71 -1.14
N ASN A 148 -9.15 13.63 -0.77
CA ASN A 148 -8.10 14.44 -1.40
C ASN A 148 -7.37 13.66 -2.49
N VAL A 149 -7.05 14.33 -3.60
CA VAL A 149 -6.20 13.82 -4.68
C VAL A 149 -4.94 14.66 -4.74
N ALA A 150 -3.79 14.03 -4.52
CA ALA A 150 -2.47 14.64 -4.57
C ALA A 150 -1.56 13.84 -5.50
N VAL A 151 -1.26 14.40 -6.67
CA VAL A 151 -0.39 13.77 -7.67
C VAL A 151 0.80 14.68 -7.94
N GLY A 152 2.01 14.22 -7.62
CA GLY A 152 3.25 14.97 -7.75
C GLY A 152 4.02 15.03 -6.45
N THR A 153 5.34 15.20 -6.57
CA THR A 153 6.22 15.35 -5.41
C THR A 153 5.82 16.56 -4.58
N HIS A 154 5.63 16.34 -3.28
CA HIS A 154 5.14 17.31 -2.29
C HIS A 154 3.75 17.91 -2.53
N SER A 155 2.94 17.34 -3.44
CA SER A 155 1.56 17.82 -3.63
C SER A 155 0.75 17.61 -2.34
N LEU A 156 0.05 18.65 -1.87
CA LEU A 156 -0.72 18.64 -0.61
C LEU A 156 0.09 18.17 0.62
N ARG A 157 1.42 18.35 0.63
CA ARG A 157 2.31 17.78 1.66
C ARG A 157 1.86 18.07 3.09
N PHE A 158 1.43 19.30 3.37
CA PHE A 158 1.09 19.76 4.71
C PHE A 158 -0.42 19.76 5.02
N ASN A 159 -1.27 19.17 4.16
CA ASN A 159 -2.70 19.03 4.46
C ASN A 159 -2.84 18.20 5.71
N LYS A 160 -3.50 18.71 6.76
CA LYS A 160 -3.75 18.00 8.03
C LYS A 160 -5.18 17.51 8.09
N THR A 161 -6.14 18.41 7.86
CA THR A 161 -7.58 18.14 8.02
C THR A 161 -8.43 18.51 6.80
N GLY A 162 -7.85 19.24 5.84
CA GLY A 162 -8.56 19.67 4.63
C GLY A 162 -9.11 18.49 3.82
N PHE A 163 -10.25 18.71 3.17
CA PHE A 163 -10.97 17.69 2.42
C PHE A 163 -11.34 18.16 1.02
N SER A 164 -11.61 17.19 0.13
CA SER A 164 -12.04 17.44 -1.26
C SER A 164 -11.11 18.37 -2.03
N ASN A 165 -9.79 18.26 -1.79
CA ASN A 165 -8.79 19.00 -2.54
C ASN A 165 -8.21 18.18 -3.69
N VAL A 166 -7.93 18.82 -4.82
CA VAL A 166 -7.23 18.25 -5.96
C VAL A 166 -5.95 19.05 -6.18
N GLY A 167 -4.79 18.47 -5.84
CA GLY A 167 -3.47 19.03 -6.11
C GLY A 167 -2.70 18.15 -7.10
N ILE A 168 -2.46 18.65 -8.31
CA ILE A 168 -1.73 17.93 -9.35
C ILE A 168 -0.56 18.80 -9.82
N GLY A 169 0.67 18.35 -9.58
CA GLY A 169 1.90 19.08 -9.90
C GLY A 169 2.92 19.03 -8.77
N PHE A 170 4.16 19.43 -9.08
CA PHE A 170 5.19 19.59 -8.05
C PHE A 170 4.75 20.67 -7.06
N SER A 171 4.67 20.33 -5.76
CA SER A 171 4.32 21.27 -4.70
C SER A 171 2.99 22.03 -4.90
N ALA A 172 2.04 21.49 -5.66
CA ALA A 172 0.68 22.03 -5.72
C ALA A 172 0.05 21.96 -4.32
N LEU A 173 -0.57 23.05 -3.85
CA LEU A 173 -1.16 23.14 -2.51
C LEU A 173 -0.19 22.80 -1.36
N TYR A 174 1.11 23.05 -1.53
CA TYR A 174 2.15 22.62 -0.59
C TYR A 174 1.89 22.99 0.87
N GLN A 175 1.50 24.25 1.13
CA GLN A 175 1.21 24.77 2.48
C GLN A 175 -0.28 24.78 2.82
N ASN A 176 -1.11 23.98 2.15
CA ASN A 176 -2.49 23.80 2.58
C ASN A 176 -2.51 23.02 3.88
N GLU A 177 -2.94 23.62 5.01
CA GLU A 177 -3.07 22.88 6.27
C GLU A 177 -4.49 22.37 6.50
N ASN A 178 -5.50 23.22 6.30
CA ASN A 178 -6.90 22.90 6.60
C ASN A 178 -7.88 23.33 5.49
N GLY A 179 -7.39 23.98 4.44
CA GLY A 179 -8.21 24.41 3.32
C GLY A 179 -8.87 23.25 2.59
N SER A 180 -10.05 23.49 2.05
CA SER A 180 -10.93 22.47 1.48
C SER A 180 -11.56 22.95 0.18
N ASN A 181 -11.98 22.00 -0.66
CA ASN A 181 -12.58 22.27 -1.97
C ASN A 181 -11.66 23.10 -2.89
N LEU A 182 -10.35 22.81 -2.88
CA LEU A 182 -9.35 23.50 -3.68
C LEU A 182 -8.99 22.68 -4.92
N VAL A 183 -8.84 23.34 -6.06
CA VAL A 183 -8.30 22.73 -7.29
C VAL A 183 -7.02 23.45 -7.66
N ALA A 184 -5.91 22.75 -7.70
CA ALA A 184 -4.60 23.27 -8.07
C ALA A 184 -3.94 22.32 -9.08
N LEU A 185 -3.83 22.77 -10.33
CA LEU A 185 -3.20 22.03 -11.42
C LEU A 185 -2.01 22.83 -11.95
N GLY A 186 -0.79 22.37 -11.65
CA GLY A 186 0.46 22.99 -12.08
C GLY A 186 1.52 22.99 -10.99
N ASP A 187 2.78 23.19 -11.39
CA ASP A 187 3.87 23.41 -10.45
C ASP A 187 3.54 24.59 -9.53
N SER A 188 3.52 24.35 -8.22
CA SER A 188 3.32 25.36 -7.18
C SER A 188 2.02 26.18 -7.33
N ALA A 189 0.99 25.62 -7.98
CA ALA A 189 -0.35 26.22 -8.00
C ALA A 189 -0.94 26.21 -6.56
N LEU A 190 -1.51 27.34 -6.13
CA LEU A 190 -2.00 27.57 -4.76
C LEU A 190 -0.97 27.19 -3.66
N PHE A 191 0.32 27.41 -3.91
CA PHE A 191 1.40 26.98 -3.01
C PHE A 191 1.21 27.42 -1.55
N LYS A 192 0.85 28.69 -1.32
CA LYS A 192 0.52 29.22 0.01
C LYS A 192 -0.99 29.32 0.16
N CYS A 193 -1.59 28.45 0.95
CA CYS A 193 -3.03 28.46 1.20
C CYS A 193 -3.36 27.96 2.61
N ALA A 194 -3.20 28.78 3.65
CA ALA A 194 -3.35 28.30 5.03
C ALA A 194 -4.81 27.96 5.40
N SER A 195 -5.76 28.79 4.94
CA SER A 195 -7.19 28.69 5.28
C SER A 195 -8.10 29.02 4.09
N CYS A 196 -7.71 28.65 2.86
CA CYS A 196 -8.54 28.96 1.71
C CYS A 196 -9.65 27.94 1.49
N PHE A 197 -10.66 28.39 0.75
CA PHE A 197 -11.82 27.59 0.42
C PHE A 197 -12.27 27.86 -1.00
N GLY A 198 -12.53 26.82 -1.77
CA GLY A 198 -13.20 26.94 -3.07
C GLY A 198 -12.38 27.61 -4.18
N ASN A 199 -11.05 27.70 -4.06
CA ASN A 199 -10.22 28.29 -5.12
C ASN A 199 -9.88 27.27 -6.21
N THR A 200 -9.85 27.74 -7.46
CA THR A 200 -9.34 27.01 -8.62
C THR A 200 -8.13 27.73 -9.19
N ALA A 201 -6.99 27.04 -9.30
CA ALA A 201 -5.76 27.54 -9.89
C ALA A 201 -5.26 26.56 -10.95
N VAL A 202 -5.12 27.02 -12.19
CA VAL A 202 -4.61 26.21 -13.30
C VAL A 202 -3.44 26.93 -13.97
N GLY A 203 -2.26 26.34 -13.88
CA GLY A 203 -1.01 26.88 -14.39
C GLY A 203 0.10 26.90 -13.34
N SER A 204 1.35 26.96 -13.78
CA SER A 204 2.49 27.08 -12.86
C SER A 204 2.37 28.38 -12.07
N LYS A 205 2.44 28.28 -10.74
CA LYS A 205 2.36 29.39 -9.78
C LYS A 205 1.07 30.21 -9.86
N SER A 206 0.01 29.66 -10.47
CA SER A 206 -1.30 30.29 -10.40
C SER A 206 -1.76 30.38 -8.93
N LEU A 207 -2.25 31.56 -8.53
CA LEU A 207 -2.63 31.88 -7.15
C LEU A 207 -1.57 31.52 -6.09
N TYR A 208 -0.27 31.59 -6.44
CA TYR A 208 0.85 31.11 -5.62
C TYR A 208 0.83 31.56 -4.15
N ALA A 209 0.41 32.81 -3.89
CA ALA A 209 0.41 33.41 -2.56
C ALA A 209 -1.00 33.79 -2.06
N ASN A 210 -2.02 33.00 -2.39
CA ASN A 210 -3.38 33.25 -1.94
C ASN A 210 -3.63 32.71 -0.52
N THR A 211 -3.33 33.51 0.51
CA THR A 211 -3.37 33.04 1.91
C THR A 211 -4.78 32.94 2.50
N THR A 212 -5.73 33.79 2.07
CA THR A 212 -7.09 33.87 2.65
C THR A 212 -8.21 34.07 1.63
N GLY A 213 -7.90 34.27 0.34
CA GLY A 213 -8.93 34.45 -0.68
C GLY A 213 -9.77 33.19 -0.85
N MET A 214 -11.08 33.37 -1.04
CA MET A 214 -12.03 32.27 -1.30
C MET A 214 -12.65 32.44 -2.69
N HIS A 215 -13.02 31.33 -3.31
CA HIS A 215 -13.73 31.31 -4.61
C HIS A 215 -13.01 32.05 -5.75
N ASN A 216 -11.67 32.10 -5.72
CA ASN A 216 -10.87 32.69 -6.79
C ASN A 216 -10.70 31.67 -7.91
N THR A 217 -10.63 32.16 -9.15
CA THR A 217 -10.20 31.38 -10.31
C THR A 217 -9.02 32.10 -10.96
N GLY A 218 -7.94 31.39 -11.23
CA GLY A 218 -6.77 31.95 -11.91
C GLY A 218 -5.86 30.90 -12.51
#